data_AF-A0AAV9FLY4-F1
#
_entry.id   AF-A0AAV9FLY4-F1
#
_cell.length_a   1.000
_cell.length_b   1.000
_cell.length_c   1.000
_cell.angle_alpha   90.00
_cell.angle_beta   90.00
_cell.angle_gamma   90.00
#
_symmetry.space_group_name_H-M   'P 1'
#
loop_
_entity.id
_entity.type
_entity.pdbx_description
1 polymer ?
#
loop_
_entity_poly.entity_id
_entity_poly.type
_entity_poly.pdbx_seq_one_letter_code
_entity_poly.pdbx_strand_id
1 'polypeptide(L)'
;MSPGEVHRHDCAPRRSTQIREPYQRSVQRWDAFPGTSKLSEFGGRRGIGFVPSIIAHERSEYLSPIMLKCLTWNIQGLHDPQNNVRLQRLSERRGWRLPRTTSDHSPILLVSKPPGRNKHIFRFESWWLECEGFETLIRQSWNSGAGILRGARCIAFKLRRLKQCLKRWGRLERLRRTEEKSKCEIRIAEIDRLEESQGWFTGMEQFVRACVWDAGDGGDILFWTDRWCGEEAFESRFPQMFHISSNPEGRACMYWERRAQSGAWRIQFVRQPTPSEATQASELVRILAGAPLALGIPDKVCWGRTSREGYTVRRGYLWWRRLAPHSQEMVTHRGIIWDSAVPLKVKFFVWLVCHGRILTKAYVSKWCPNISTVCVLCNANTETVDHLFRECSMARELWERLGSLCHIRLTWASLDEFWSASRRMANQGDRRMEAKVRRLVVPAGLWAIWLTRNAVVFRGQRFYRENLWEATEGFIRDWGRYIVGTTCIELHRGGAP
;
A
#
# COMPACT_ATOMS: atom_id res chain seq x y z
N MET A 1 63.67 52.03 -27.88
CA MET A 1 63.09 53.40 -27.86
C MET A 1 62.18 53.49 -26.65
N SER A 2 62.51 54.38 -25.71
CA SER A 2 61.54 55.01 -24.79
C SER A 2 60.62 55.96 -25.62
N PRO A 3 59.53 56.55 -25.09
CA PRO A 3 59.33 57.08 -23.73
C PRO A 3 58.37 56.22 -22.88
N GLY A 4 58.22 56.41 -21.58
CA GLY A 4 58.78 57.45 -20.72
C GLY A 4 57.71 58.08 -19.82
N GLU A 5 58.06 58.22 -18.53
CA GLU A 5 57.74 59.38 -17.68
C GLU A 5 56.30 59.48 -17.12
N VAL A 6 56.04 59.98 -15.90
CA VAL A 6 56.87 60.58 -14.83
C VAL A 6 56.12 60.40 -13.48
N HIS A 7 56.75 59.95 -12.38
CA HIS A 7 57.10 60.77 -11.18
C HIS A 7 55.93 61.62 -10.60
N ARG A 8 55.57 61.68 -9.30
CA ARG A 8 56.25 61.66 -7.97
C ARG A 8 55.15 61.62 -6.86
N HIS A 9 55.33 61.68 -5.52
CA HIS A 9 56.45 61.75 -4.56
C HIS A 9 56.00 61.07 -3.22
N ASP A 10 56.98 60.68 -2.40
CA ASP A 10 57.04 60.53 -0.92
C ASP A 10 55.83 60.77 0.01
N CYS A 11 55.59 59.85 0.94
CA CYS A 11 55.93 60.01 2.38
C CYS A 11 55.42 58.85 3.27
N ALA A 12 56.27 58.34 4.17
CA ALA A 12 55.89 57.48 5.30
C ALA A 12 55.89 58.33 6.60
N PRO A 13 55.13 58.01 7.67
CA PRO A 13 55.49 56.86 8.53
C PRO A 13 54.37 56.11 9.30
N ARG A 14 54.62 54.81 9.51
CA ARG A 14 54.34 53.92 10.67
C ARG A 14 53.07 54.06 11.56
N ARG A 15 52.51 52.86 11.82
CA ARG A 15 51.54 52.38 12.86
C ARG A 15 50.08 52.32 12.34
N SER A 16 49.35 51.21 12.44
CA SER A 16 49.49 50.00 13.29
C SER A 16 48.91 48.72 12.66
N THR A 17 49.27 47.55 13.22
CA THR A 17 48.61 46.22 13.08
C THR A 17 48.37 45.65 11.67
N GLN A 18 49.33 44.83 11.19
CA GLN A 18 49.03 43.71 10.28
C GLN A 18 48.51 42.51 11.09
N ILE A 19 47.34 41.95 10.74
CA ILE A 19 47.09 40.50 10.80
C ILE A 19 46.37 40.11 9.51
N ARG A 20 46.84 39.01 8.89
CA ARG A 20 46.35 38.49 7.61
C ARG A 20 45.07 37.66 7.77
N GLU A 21 44.11 37.84 6.87
CA GLU A 21 43.20 36.77 6.43
C GLU A 21 43.99 35.69 5.64
N PRO A 22 43.48 34.44 5.42
CA PRO A 22 42.09 34.00 5.53
C PRO A 22 41.85 32.71 6.35
N TYR A 23 40.66 32.56 6.93
CA TYR A 23 40.29 31.36 7.68
C TYR A 23 39.76 30.24 6.76
N GLN A 24 40.66 29.38 6.29
CA GLN A 24 40.30 28.06 5.77
C GLN A 24 39.58 27.27 6.87
N ARG A 25 38.35 26.77 6.62
CA ARG A 25 37.75 25.77 7.51
C ARG A 25 38.47 24.44 7.33
N SER A 26 39.32 24.14 8.30
CA SER A 26 40.17 22.96 8.33
C SER A 26 39.36 21.67 8.43
N VAL A 27 39.74 20.69 7.61
CA VAL A 27 39.39 19.29 7.81
C VAL A 27 40.16 18.80 9.02
N GLN A 28 39.52 18.76 10.20
CA GLN A 28 40.08 18.03 11.33
C GLN A 28 39.75 16.55 11.21
N ARG A 29 40.75 15.79 10.74
CA ARG A 29 40.94 14.39 11.15
C ARG A 29 40.75 14.30 12.67
N TRP A 30 39.92 13.35 13.10
CA TRP A 30 40.07 12.79 14.44
C TRP A 30 40.82 11.48 14.29
N ASP A 31 42.08 11.51 14.71
CA ASP A 31 42.97 10.36 14.63
C ASP A 31 42.49 9.21 15.53
N ALA A 32 42.94 8.01 15.19
CA ALA A 32 42.48 6.78 15.82
C ALA A 32 42.85 6.72 17.31
N PHE A 33 41.89 6.37 18.17
CA PHE A 33 42.21 5.80 19.47
C PHE A 33 42.77 4.38 19.26
N PRO A 34 44.00 4.08 19.72
CA PRO A 34 44.57 2.74 19.60
C PRO A 34 43.93 1.80 20.62
N GLY A 35 43.40 0.65 20.18
CA GLY A 35 42.90 -0.36 21.12
C GLY A 35 41.71 -1.25 20.72
N THR A 36 41.43 -1.49 19.44
CA THR A 36 40.47 -2.55 19.02
C THR A 36 40.98 -3.44 17.88
N SER A 37 42.28 -3.70 17.83
CA SER A 37 42.90 -4.67 16.92
C SER A 37 42.90 -6.09 17.52
N LYS A 38 41.70 -6.70 17.59
CA LYS A 38 41.44 -8.17 17.62
C LYS A 38 39.95 -8.46 17.82
N LEU A 39 39.18 -8.43 16.73
CA LEU A 39 37.86 -9.08 16.62
C LEU A 39 37.47 -9.35 15.15
N SER A 40 38.47 -9.49 14.28
CA SER A 40 38.35 -9.77 12.85
C SER A 40 38.68 -11.23 12.54
N GLU A 41 38.18 -12.17 13.35
CA GLU A 41 38.42 -13.60 13.15
C GLU A 41 37.32 -14.48 13.76
N PHE A 42 36.07 -14.26 13.34
CA PHE A 42 35.03 -15.29 13.40
C PHE A 42 34.07 -15.14 12.23
N GLY A 43 34.29 -15.95 11.19
CA GLY A 43 33.46 -15.96 10.00
C GLY A 43 32.05 -16.50 10.27
N GLY A 44 31.06 -15.85 9.66
CA GLY A 44 29.78 -16.46 9.28
C GLY A 44 28.85 -16.95 10.38
N ARG A 45 27.91 -16.08 10.82
CA ARG A 45 26.51 -16.47 11.11
C ARG A 45 25.57 -15.27 10.96
N ARG A 46 24.44 -15.49 10.29
CA ARG A 46 23.50 -14.43 9.86
C ARG A 46 22.63 -13.94 11.01
N GLY A 47 22.47 -12.62 11.08
CA GLY A 47 21.22 -11.91 11.37
C GLY A 47 20.44 -12.24 12.64
N ILE A 48 20.49 -11.32 13.62
CA ILE A 48 19.34 -10.80 14.42
C ILE A 48 19.82 -9.51 15.12
N GLY A 49 19.06 -8.41 15.01
CA GLY A 49 19.06 -7.35 16.04
C GLY A 49 19.64 -5.95 15.74
N PHE A 50 20.24 -5.65 14.58
CA PHE A 50 20.95 -4.36 14.36
C PHE A 50 20.11 -3.18 13.80
N VAL A 51 18.89 -3.42 13.31
CA VAL A 51 18.09 -2.41 12.59
C VAL A 51 17.56 -1.26 13.48
N PRO A 52 17.08 -1.48 14.73
CA PRO A 52 16.48 -0.39 15.54
C PRO A 52 17.45 0.75 15.88
N SER A 53 18.74 0.44 15.99
CA SER A 53 19.79 1.40 16.38
C SER A 53 20.21 2.38 15.29
N ILE A 54 19.95 2.08 14.01
CA ILE A 54 20.28 2.97 12.88
C ILE A 54 19.12 3.96 12.66
N ILE A 55 17.90 3.40 12.52
CA ILE A 55 16.62 3.92 13.03
C ILE A 55 16.66 5.25 13.80
N ALA A 56 17.05 5.11 15.06
CA ALA A 56 17.04 6.16 16.06
C ALA A 56 18.25 7.12 15.99
N HIS A 57 19.28 6.82 15.19
CA HIS A 57 20.49 7.63 15.05
C HIS A 57 20.25 8.89 14.20
N GLU A 58 19.39 8.82 13.19
CA GLU A 58 19.13 9.94 12.25
C GLU A 58 18.10 10.96 12.78
N ARG A 59 17.40 10.66 13.88
CA ARG A 59 16.17 11.38 14.29
C ARG A 59 16.16 11.86 15.74
N SER A 60 17.30 11.88 16.41
CA SER A 60 17.39 12.27 17.82
C SER A 60 18.70 13.03 18.07
N GLU A 61 18.61 14.35 18.23
CA GLU A 61 19.74 15.21 18.63
C GLU A 61 20.21 14.95 20.08
N TYR A 62 19.38 14.29 20.92
CA TYR A 62 19.56 14.27 22.39
C TYR A 62 19.84 12.90 23.01
N LEU A 63 19.36 11.80 22.42
CA LEU A 63 19.74 10.45 22.82
C LEU A 63 21.00 10.04 22.05
N SER A 64 22.16 10.03 22.71
CA SER A 64 23.39 9.54 22.09
C SER A 64 23.25 8.07 21.68
N PRO A 65 24.02 7.59 20.68
CA PRO A 65 24.02 6.17 20.29
C PRO A 65 24.36 5.24 21.45
N ILE A 66 25.13 5.72 22.43
CA ILE A 66 25.41 5.02 23.69
C ILE A 66 24.16 4.94 24.56
N MET A 67 23.37 6.01 24.71
CA MET A 67 22.14 6.00 25.49
C MET A 67 21.08 5.06 24.89
N LEU A 68 20.89 5.10 23.56
CA LEU A 68 20.03 4.16 22.83
C LEU A 68 20.50 2.71 22.98
N LYS A 69 21.82 2.45 22.90
CA LYS A 69 22.40 1.15 23.21
C LYS A 69 22.11 0.75 24.66
N CYS A 70 22.36 1.59 25.67
CA CYS A 70 22.10 1.28 27.08
C CYS A 70 20.61 1.11 27.45
N LEU A 71 19.67 1.64 26.65
CA LEU A 71 18.23 1.43 26.83
C LEU A 71 17.74 0.14 26.16
N THR A 72 18.41 -0.31 25.09
CA THR A 72 18.07 -1.54 24.33
C THR A 72 18.84 -2.77 24.83
N TRP A 73 20.15 -2.63 25.09
CA TRP A 73 20.91 -3.47 26.04
C TRP A 73 20.47 -3.15 27.46
N ASN A 74 19.31 -3.69 27.82
CA ASN A 74 18.94 -3.87 29.22
C ASN A 74 20.08 -4.62 29.93
N ILE A 75 20.70 -4.00 30.94
CA ILE A 75 21.79 -4.56 31.75
C ILE A 75 21.41 -5.97 32.22
N GLN A 76 21.98 -6.98 31.55
CA GLN A 76 21.72 -8.40 31.78
C GLN A 76 23.05 -9.15 31.81
N GLY A 77 23.46 -9.60 33.00
CA GLY A 77 24.47 -10.66 33.12
C GLY A 77 25.93 -10.22 33.28
N LEU A 78 26.24 -9.21 34.11
CA LEU A 78 27.58 -9.13 34.72
C LEU A 78 27.75 -10.05 35.95
N HIS A 79 26.68 -10.69 36.43
CA HIS A 79 26.70 -11.58 37.61
C HIS A 79 25.70 -12.76 37.54
N ASP A 80 25.20 -13.14 36.36
CA ASP A 80 24.29 -14.30 36.22
C ASP A 80 24.84 -15.34 35.21
N PRO A 81 25.44 -16.44 35.70
CA PRO A 81 25.93 -17.53 34.85
C PRO A 81 24.85 -18.21 34.01
N GLN A 82 23.57 -18.14 34.41
CA GLN A 82 22.47 -18.84 33.72
C GLN A 82 22.03 -18.15 32.41
N ASN A 83 22.47 -16.91 32.15
CA ASN A 83 22.03 -16.18 30.97
C ASN A 83 22.76 -16.59 29.67
N ASN A 84 23.80 -17.44 29.76
CA ASN A 84 24.52 -18.03 28.62
C ASN A 84 23.72 -19.11 27.85
N VAL A 85 22.53 -19.46 28.35
CA VAL A 85 21.67 -20.55 27.82
C VAL A 85 21.09 -20.27 26.42
N ARG A 86 21.23 -19.06 25.86
CA ARG A 86 20.75 -18.73 24.50
C ARG A 86 21.46 -19.48 23.37
N LEU A 87 22.73 -19.86 23.54
CA LEU A 87 23.47 -20.63 22.54
C LEU A 87 23.31 -22.15 22.70
N GLN A 88 23.11 -22.65 23.92
CA GLN A 88 22.86 -24.07 24.18
C GLN A 88 21.47 -24.55 23.71
N ARG A 89 20.43 -23.71 23.71
CA ARG A 89 19.06 -24.09 23.28
C ARG A 89 18.85 -24.32 21.77
N LEU A 90 19.93 -24.49 21.01
CA LEU A 90 19.89 -24.85 19.58
C LEU A 90 20.21 -26.33 19.32
N SER A 91 20.78 -27.08 20.27
CA SER A 91 21.14 -28.49 20.10
C SER A 91 19.95 -29.47 20.18
N GLU A 92 18.81 -29.06 20.75
CA GLU A 92 17.69 -29.96 21.10
C GLU A 92 16.45 -29.84 20.17
N ARG A 93 16.60 -29.38 18.92
CA ARG A 93 15.45 -29.13 18.03
C ARG A 93 15.34 -30.17 16.91
N ARG A 94 14.25 -30.96 16.93
CA ARG A 94 13.83 -31.76 15.77
C ARG A 94 13.33 -30.82 14.68
N GLY A 95 13.99 -30.82 13.52
CA GLY A 95 13.55 -30.08 12.33
C GLY A 95 13.03 -31.04 11.27
N TRP A 96 11.90 -30.71 10.65
CA TRP A 96 11.33 -31.48 9.54
C TRP A 96 11.53 -30.70 8.23
N ARG A 97 12.06 -31.36 7.19
CA ARG A 97 12.17 -30.77 5.85
C ARG A 97 10.82 -30.93 5.14
N LEU A 98 10.16 -29.81 4.82
CA LEU A 98 8.87 -29.84 4.14
C LEU A 98 9.04 -30.09 2.62
N PRO A 99 8.01 -30.66 1.95
CA PRO A 99 8.05 -30.89 0.51
C PRO A 99 8.27 -29.61 -0.30
N ARG A 100 8.91 -29.75 -1.47
CA ARG A 100 9.09 -28.66 -2.44
C ARG A 100 7.80 -28.50 -3.24
N THR A 101 7.09 -27.38 -3.07
CA THR A 101 5.90 -27.08 -3.88
C THR A 101 6.20 -26.13 -5.05
N THR A 102 6.98 -25.06 -4.82
CA THR A 102 7.24 -24.03 -5.87
C THR A 102 8.62 -23.35 -5.81
N SER A 103 9.56 -23.79 -4.96
CA SER A 103 10.91 -23.21 -4.84
C SER A 103 12.00 -24.28 -4.78
N ASP A 104 13.18 -23.92 -5.28
CA ASP A 104 14.44 -24.65 -5.21
C ASP A 104 15.02 -24.74 -3.78
N HIS A 105 14.50 -23.94 -2.84
CA HIS A 105 14.76 -24.06 -1.41
C HIS A 105 13.66 -24.88 -0.72
N SER A 106 14.05 -25.89 0.07
CA SER A 106 13.12 -26.66 0.89
C SER A 106 12.83 -25.91 2.20
N PRO A 107 11.57 -25.58 2.53
CA PRO A 107 11.25 -24.98 3.82
C PRO A 107 11.54 -25.97 4.96
N ILE A 108 12.09 -25.48 6.06
CA ILE A 108 12.39 -26.29 7.25
C ILE A 108 11.42 -25.88 8.36
N LEU A 109 10.58 -26.83 8.80
CA LEU A 109 9.69 -26.64 9.94
C LEU A 109 10.47 -26.87 11.23
N LEU A 110 10.78 -25.77 11.92
CA LEU A 110 11.38 -25.77 13.25
C LEU A 110 10.28 -25.66 14.32
N VAL A 111 9.83 -26.80 14.83
CA VAL A 111 8.87 -26.83 15.95
C VAL A 111 9.60 -26.49 17.25
N SER A 112 9.51 -25.24 17.69
CA SER A 112 9.86 -24.85 19.05
C SER A 112 8.63 -24.82 19.94
N LYS A 113 8.73 -25.34 21.17
CA LYS A 113 7.76 -24.99 22.24
C LYS A 113 7.61 -23.46 22.26
N PRO A 114 6.38 -22.90 22.35
CA PRO A 114 6.20 -21.46 22.35
C PRO A 114 7.06 -20.86 23.47
N PRO A 115 7.81 -19.77 23.23
CA PRO A 115 8.62 -19.17 24.27
C PRO A 115 7.70 -18.73 25.40
N GLY A 116 7.81 -19.40 26.55
CA GLY A 116 7.07 -19.02 27.75
C GLY A 116 7.22 -17.53 27.99
N ARG A 117 6.11 -16.84 28.31
CA ARG A 117 6.03 -15.37 28.40
C ARG A 117 7.06 -14.83 29.41
N ASN A 118 8.27 -14.56 28.93
CA ASN A 118 9.35 -14.04 29.77
C ASN A 118 8.95 -12.70 30.36
N LYS A 119 9.12 -12.56 31.69
CA LYS A 119 8.75 -11.38 32.50
C LYS A 119 9.13 -10.07 31.78
N HIS A 120 8.14 -9.20 31.58
CA HIS A 120 8.16 -7.98 30.75
C HIS A 120 9.51 -7.24 30.62
N ILE A 121 10.31 -7.69 29.64
CA ILE A 121 11.49 -6.98 29.17
C ILE A 121 11.02 -5.64 28.59
N PHE A 122 11.71 -4.55 28.96
CA PHE A 122 11.45 -3.24 28.38
C PHE A 122 11.80 -3.28 26.89
N ARG A 123 10.87 -2.84 26.05
CA ARG A 123 11.12 -2.58 24.63
C ARG A 123 10.90 -1.09 24.38
N PHE A 124 11.83 -0.51 23.63
CA PHE A 124 11.67 0.80 23.04
C PHE A 124 10.97 0.62 21.69
N GLU A 125 9.93 1.40 21.43
CA GLU A 125 9.19 1.36 20.18
C GLU A 125 9.58 2.58 19.33
N SER A 126 10.02 2.40 18.09
CA SER A 126 10.60 3.49 17.28
C SER A 126 9.65 4.67 17.04
N TRP A 127 8.33 4.41 16.99
CA TRP A 127 7.29 5.43 16.79
C TRP A 127 7.11 6.38 17.99
N TRP A 128 7.70 6.06 19.15
CA TRP A 128 7.72 6.99 20.29
C TRP A 128 8.45 8.30 19.97
N LEU A 129 9.44 8.25 19.07
CA LEU A 129 10.17 9.43 18.59
C LEU A 129 9.28 10.41 17.81
N GLU A 130 8.14 9.96 17.28
CA GLU A 130 7.20 10.75 16.49
C GLU A 130 6.01 11.26 17.32
N CYS A 131 6.04 11.07 18.65
CA CYS A 131 4.95 11.45 19.54
C CYS A 131 5.24 12.76 20.28
N GLU A 132 4.25 13.66 20.28
CA GLU A 132 4.30 14.91 21.01
C GLU A 132 4.53 14.67 22.52
N GLY A 133 5.36 15.51 23.15
CA GLY A 133 5.74 15.39 24.55
C GLY A 133 6.74 14.26 24.88
N PHE A 134 7.09 13.36 23.94
CA PHE A 134 8.12 12.35 24.18
C PHE A 134 9.47 12.97 24.53
N GLU A 135 9.92 13.98 23.77
CA GLU A 135 11.18 14.67 24.01
C GLU A 135 11.19 15.38 25.38
N THR A 136 10.10 16.07 25.71
CA THR A 136 9.89 16.74 27.00
C THR A 136 10.03 15.76 28.17
N LEU A 137 9.44 14.56 28.05
CA LEU A 137 9.58 13.48 29.04
C LEU A 137 11.04 13.04 29.21
N ILE A 138 11.80 12.86 28.11
CA ILE A 138 13.22 12.52 28.16
C ILE A 138 13.99 13.61 28.90
N ARG A 139 13.84 14.89 28.49
CA ARG A 139 14.54 16.04 29.08
C ARG A 139 14.25 16.18 30.58
N GLN A 140 12.98 16.17 30.98
CA GLN A 140 12.58 16.25 32.39
C GLN A 140 13.14 15.09 33.21
N SER A 141 13.02 13.85 32.74
CA SER A 141 13.53 12.67 33.43
C SER A 141 15.06 12.62 33.51
N TRP A 142 15.77 13.15 32.50
CA TRP A 142 17.23 13.15 32.48
C TRP A 142 17.84 14.26 33.34
N ASN A 143 17.25 15.46 33.30
CA ASN A 143 17.76 16.63 34.01
C ASN A 143 17.37 16.67 35.49
N SER A 144 16.31 15.95 35.89
CA SER A 144 15.97 15.72 37.30
C SER A 144 17.21 15.23 38.10
N GLY A 145 17.37 15.73 39.33
CA GLY A 145 18.53 15.44 40.18
C GLY A 145 18.77 13.93 40.43
N ALA A 146 20.03 13.55 40.66
CA ALA A 146 20.43 12.16 40.95
C ALA A 146 20.89 11.96 42.42
N GLY A 147 20.65 12.95 43.29
CA GLY A 147 21.13 12.97 44.66
C GLY A 147 22.65 12.98 44.76
N ILE A 148 23.18 12.36 45.81
CA ILE A 148 24.61 12.34 46.17
C ILE A 148 25.45 11.40 45.26
N LEU A 149 24.82 10.73 44.28
CA LEU A 149 25.49 9.75 43.41
C LEU A 149 26.52 10.40 42.50
N ARG A 150 27.78 9.94 42.57
CA ARG A 150 28.90 10.40 41.72
C ARG A 150 29.22 9.41 40.59
N GLY A 151 29.82 9.92 39.51
CA GLY A 151 30.32 9.13 38.37
C GLY A 151 29.27 8.20 37.74
N ALA A 152 29.69 6.98 37.38
CA ALA A 152 28.84 6.00 36.71
C ALA A 152 27.54 5.64 37.47
N ARG A 153 27.52 5.77 38.80
CA ARG A 153 26.32 5.49 39.62
C ARG A 153 25.19 6.48 39.34
N CYS A 154 25.52 7.75 39.07
CA CYS A 154 24.55 8.77 38.64
C CYS A 154 23.89 8.40 37.31
N ILE A 155 24.69 8.01 36.32
CA ILE A 155 24.20 7.61 34.99
C ILE A 155 23.30 6.38 35.08
N ALA A 156 23.70 5.36 35.84
CA ALA A 156 22.92 4.14 36.07
C ALA A 156 21.59 4.39 36.82
N PHE A 157 21.52 5.43 37.64
CA PHE A 157 20.28 5.88 38.29
C PHE A 157 19.37 6.62 37.31
N LYS A 158 19.91 7.60 36.56
CA LYS A 158 19.17 8.35 35.53
C LYS A 158 18.56 7.43 34.47
N LEU A 159 19.32 6.46 33.96
CA LEU A 159 18.83 5.44 33.01
C LEU A 159 17.70 4.57 33.60
N ARG A 160 17.80 4.17 34.88
CA ARG A 160 16.74 3.40 35.56
C ARG A 160 15.45 4.20 35.70
N ARG A 161 15.53 5.47 36.10
CA ARG A 161 14.37 6.39 36.15
C ARG A 161 13.76 6.60 34.77
N LEU A 162 14.58 6.91 33.77
CA LEU A 162 14.14 7.12 32.38
C LEU A 162 13.35 5.91 31.84
N LYS A 163 13.85 4.70 32.08
CA LYS A 163 13.18 3.44 31.74
C LYS A 163 11.81 3.27 32.43
N GLN A 164 11.66 3.72 33.68
CA GLN A 164 10.37 3.69 34.38
C GLN A 164 9.39 4.73 33.83
N CYS A 165 9.85 5.97 33.58
CA CYS A 165 9.07 7.02 32.94
C CYS A 165 8.54 6.57 31.56
N LEU A 166 9.42 6.02 30.71
CA LEU A 166 9.08 5.47 29.40
C LEU A 166 8.10 4.27 29.50
N LYS A 167 8.23 3.40 30.50
CA LYS A 167 7.25 2.32 30.75
C LYS A 167 5.86 2.82 31.16
N ARG A 168 5.75 3.98 31.80
CA ARG A 168 4.45 4.59 32.18
C ARG A 168 3.85 5.31 30.98
N TRP A 169 4.61 6.23 30.38
CA TRP A 169 4.18 7.01 29.23
C TRP A 169 3.80 6.13 28.03
N GLY A 170 4.65 5.17 27.65
CA GLY A 170 4.39 4.23 26.55
C GLY A 170 3.29 3.18 26.81
N ARG A 171 2.64 3.20 27.98
CA ARG A 171 1.36 2.51 28.22
C ARG A 171 0.18 3.45 27.99
N LEU A 172 0.24 4.66 28.54
CA LEU A 172 -0.80 5.69 28.35
C LEU A 172 -0.97 6.05 26.87
N GLU A 173 0.12 6.27 26.14
CA GLU A 173 0.08 6.64 24.72
C GLU A 173 -0.48 5.52 23.83
N ARG A 174 -0.34 4.26 24.24
CA ARG A 174 -0.98 3.12 23.58
C ARG A 174 -2.49 3.09 23.80
N LEU A 175 -2.95 3.43 25.02
CA LEU A 175 -4.37 3.52 25.32
C LEU A 175 -5.01 4.66 24.51
N ARG A 176 -4.41 5.85 24.53
CA ARG A 176 -4.86 7.02 23.73
C ARG A 176 -5.02 6.68 22.25
N ARG A 177 -3.99 6.10 21.63
CA ARG A 177 -4.03 5.69 20.22
C ARG A 177 -5.01 4.55 19.93
N THR A 178 -5.31 3.69 20.91
CA THR A 178 -6.35 2.66 20.75
C THR A 178 -7.74 3.29 20.71
N GLU A 179 -8.00 4.27 21.59
CA GLU A 179 -9.23 5.04 21.62
C GLU A 179 -9.42 5.89 20.34
N GLU A 180 -8.36 6.58 19.90
CA GLU A 180 -8.34 7.31 18.61
C GLU A 180 -8.62 6.37 17.43
N LYS A 181 -8.01 5.18 17.40
CA LYS A 181 -8.28 4.16 16.38
C LYS A 181 -9.76 3.75 16.37
N SER A 182 -10.35 3.45 17.52
CA SER A 182 -11.77 3.07 17.61
C SER A 182 -12.70 4.20 17.17
N LYS A 183 -12.38 5.47 17.48
CA LYS A 183 -13.13 6.64 16.95
C LYS A 183 -13.04 6.73 15.43
N CYS A 184 -11.88 6.48 14.83
CA CYS A 184 -11.73 6.42 13.37
C CYS A 184 -12.49 5.26 12.76
N GLU A 185 -12.48 4.06 13.36
CA GLU A 185 -13.22 2.89 12.89
C GLU A 185 -14.75 3.14 12.89
N ILE A 186 -15.28 3.82 13.91
CA ILE A 186 -16.69 4.22 13.97
C ILE A 186 -17.04 5.20 12.83
N ARG A 187 -16.19 6.20 12.58
CA ARG A 187 -16.42 7.20 11.50
C ARG A 187 -16.30 6.59 10.10
N ILE A 188 -15.44 5.60 9.90
CA ILE A 188 -15.37 4.83 8.64
C ILE A 188 -16.70 4.09 8.44
N ALA A 189 -17.14 3.32 9.42
CA ALA A 189 -18.41 2.58 9.33
C ALA A 189 -19.65 3.49 9.15
N GLU A 190 -19.59 4.73 9.63
CA GLU A 190 -20.63 5.76 9.38
C GLU A 190 -20.62 6.25 7.93
N ILE A 191 -19.44 6.50 7.36
CA ILE A 191 -19.28 6.86 5.94
C ILE A 191 -19.73 5.71 5.04
N ASP A 192 -19.36 4.47 5.36
CA ASP A 192 -19.76 3.27 4.60
C ASP A 192 -21.30 3.15 4.54
N ARG A 193 -21.99 3.31 5.68
CA ARG A 193 -23.47 3.33 5.74
C ARG A 193 -24.08 4.47 4.93
N LEU A 194 -23.46 5.65 4.92
CA LEU A 194 -23.93 6.78 4.11
C LEU A 194 -23.79 6.47 2.62
N GLU A 195 -22.68 5.89 2.18
CA GLU A 195 -22.45 5.45 0.80
C GLU A 195 -23.47 4.39 0.34
N GLU A 196 -23.77 3.40 1.20
CA GLU A 196 -24.81 2.39 0.95
C GLU A 196 -26.21 3.04 0.84
N SER A 197 -26.57 3.93 1.77
CA SER A 197 -27.91 4.53 1.86
C SER A 197 -28.22 5.54 0.74
N GLN A 198 -27.22 6.21 0.17
CA GLN A 198 -27.41 7.24 -0.86
C GLN A 198 -27.65 6.67 -2.27
N GLY A 199 -27.92 5.37 -2.41
CA GLY A 199 -28.30 4.76 -3.68
C GLY A 199 -27.20 4.78 -4.75
N TRP A 200 -25.94 5.09 -4.37
CA TRP A 200 -24.81 5.09 -5.30
C TRP A 200 -24.57 3.69 -5.91
N PHE A 201 -25.02 2.66 -5.21
CA PHE A 201 -25.20 1.29 -5.70
C PHE A 201 -26.49 1.09 -6.54
N THR A 202 -26.71 1.91 -7.56
CA THR A 202 -27.58 1.52 -8.70
C THR A 202 -27.14 0.18 -9.32
N GLY A 203 -25.87 -0.18 -9.14
CA GLY A 203 -25.31 -1.49 -9.44
C GLY A 203 -25.89 -2.67 -8.64
N MET A 204 -26.53 -2.47 -7.48
CA MET A 204 -27.06 -3.60 -6.67
C MET A 204 -28.34 -4.19 -7.25
N GLU A 205 -29.30 -3.35 -7.67
CA GLU A 205 -30.46 -3.83 -8.43
C GLU A 205 -30.03 -4.42 -9.78
N GLN A 206 -29.06 -3.79 -10.45
CA GLN A 206 -28.48 -4.33 -11.69
C GLN A 206 -27.76 -5.66 -11.47
N PHE A 207 -27.15 -5.88 -10.31
CA PHE A 207 -26.51 -7.13 -9.88
C PHE A 207 -27.56 -8.22 -9.62
N VAL A 208 -28.65 -7.92 -8.91
CA VAL A 208 -29.75 -8.89 -8.73
C VAL A 208 -30.40 -9.22 -10.08
N ARG A 209 -30.61 -8.20 -10.93
CA ARG A 209 -30.99 -8.36 -12.35
C ARG A 209 -29.87 -8.88 -13.27
N ALA A 210 -28.70 -9.22 -12.74
CA ALA A 210 -27.62 -9.94 -13.43
C ALA A 210 -27.61 -11.43 -13.07
N CYS A 211 -27.98 -11.72 -11.83
CA CYS A 211 -28.08 -13.06 -11.31
C CYS A 211 -29.15 -13.86 -12.06
N VAL A 212 -28.79 -15.10 -12.38
CA VAL A 212 -29.66 -16.14 -12.91
C VAL A 212 -29.33 -17.39 -12.13
N TRP A 213 -30.32 -18.07 -11.58
CA TRP A 213 -30.11 -19.32 -10.87
C TRP A 213 -29.99 -20.51 -11.83
N ASP A 214 -29.12 -21.44 -11.48
CA ASP A 214 -29.03 -22.78 -12.05
C ASP A 214 -29.63 -23.74 -11.02
N ALA A 215 -30.82 -24.27 -11.33
CA ALA A 215 -31.66 -24.97 -10.37
C ALA A 215 -31.11 -26.36 -10.04
N GLY A 216 -30.90 -26.60 -8.75
CA GLY A 216 -30.62 -27.89 -8.14
C GLY A 216 -31.90 -28.41 -7.50
N ASP A 217 -31.96 -28.40 -6.17
CA ASP A 217 -33.13 -28.83 -5.39
C ASP A 217 -34.25 -27.78 -5.29
N GLY A 218 -34.03 -26.56 -5.79
CA GLY A 218 -35.00 -25.46 -5.75
C GLY A 218 -35.23 -24.91 -4.35
N GLY A 219 -34.34 -25.21 -3.40
CA GLY A 219 -34.41 -24.79 -2.01
C GLY A 219 -34.22 -23.29 -1.81
N ASP A 220 -33.43 -22.62 -2.63
CA ASP A 220 -33.08 -21.19 -2.49
C ASP A 220 -33.71 -20.27 -3.55
N ILE A 221 -34.39 -20.85 -4.55
CA ILE A 221 -35.01 -20.14 -5.67
C ILE A 221 -36.46 -19.76 -5.36
N LEU A 222 -36.83 -18.49 -5.50
CA LEU A 222 -38.22 -18.03 -5.52
C LEU A 222 -38.85 -18.31 -6.89
N PHE A 223 -39.88 -19.16 -6.93
CA PHE A 223 -40.39 -19.73 -8.19
C PHE A 223 -40.81 -18.68 -9.23
N TRP A 224 -41.48 -17.61 -8.80
CA TRP A 224 -42.06 -16.60 -9.69
C TRP A 224 -41.14 -15.42 -10.00
N THR A 225 -40.43 -14.93 -8.97
CA THR A 225 -39.69 -13.65 -9.01
C THR A 225 -38.23 -13.82 -9.40
N ASP A 226 -37.61 -14.97 -9.12
CA ASP A 226 -36.24 -15.25 -9.56
C ASP A 226 -36.18 -15.65 -11.04
N ARG A 227 -35.04 -15.38 -11.65
CA ARG A 227 -34.72 -15.87 -13.00
C ARG A 227 -33.94 -17.16 -12.89
N TRP A 228 -34.62 -18.28 -13.10
CA TRP A 228 -34.03 -19.61 -12.99
C TRP A 228 -34.39 -20.54 -14.16
N CYS A 229 -35.43 -20.20 -14.93
CA CYS A 229 -35.94 -21.00 -16.04
C CYS A 229 -36.25 -20.14 -17.29
N GLY A 230 -35.20 -19.57 -17.88
CA GLY A 230 -35.30 -18.69 -19.05
C GLY A 230 -34.42 -17.44 -18.91
N GLU A 231 -34.71 -16.41 -19.70
CA GLU A 231 -33.98 -15.13 -19.67
C GLU A 231 -34.64 -14.08 -18.72
N GLU A 232 -35.90 -14.31 -18.35
CA GLU A 232 -36.76 -13.45 -17.55
C GLU A 232 -37.44 -14.24 -16.41
N ALA A 233 -38.03 -13.53 -15.44
CA ALA A 233 -38.76 -14.13 -14.32
C ALA A 233 -40.16 -14.57 -14.77
N PHE A 234 -40.75 -15.58 -14.13
CA PHE A 234 -42.09 -16.05 -14.49
C PHE A 234 -43.20 -15.04 -14.16
N GLU A 235 -43.02 -14.17 -13.16
CA GLU A 235 -43.91 -13.01 -12.93
C GLU A 235 -43.96 -12.10 -14.17
N SER A 236 -42.80 -11.75 -14.74
CA SER A 236 -42.73 -10.86 -15.91
C SER A 236 -43.29 -11.52 -17.18
N ARG A 237 -43.03 -12.82 -17.37
CA ARG A 237 -43.43 -13.57 -18.57
C ARG A 237 -44.87 -14.08 -18.53
N PHE A 238 -45.39 -14.39 -17.34
CA PHE A 238 -46.73 -14.96 -17.12
C PHE A 238 -47.47 -14.21 -15.99
N PRO A 239 -47.68 -12.89 -16.10
CA PRO A 239 -48.23 -12.08 -15.01
C PRO A 239 -49.62 -12.54 -14.57
N GLN A 240 -50.44 -13.06 -15.48
CA GLN A 240 -51.75 -13.62 -15.13
C GLN A 240 -51.63 -14.89 -14.29
N MET A 241 -50.66 -15.76 -14.58
CA MET A 241 -50.40 -16.98 -13.80
C MET A 241 -49.85 -16.66 -12.41
N PHE A 242 -49.02 -15.62 -12.30
CA PHE A 242 -48.54 -15.11 -11.02
C PHE A 242 -49.69 -14.56 -10.17
N HIS A 243 -50.54 -13.70 -10.71
CA HIS A 243 -51.66 -13.10 -9.98
C HIS A 243 -52.71 -14.10 -9.48
N ILE A 244 -52.89 -15.24 -10.17
CA ILE A 244 -53.80 -16.31 -9.72
C ILE A 244 -53.09 -17.44 -8.97
N SER A 245 -51.77 -17.35 -8.74
CA SER A 245 -51.01 -18.33 -7.97
C SER A 245 -51.45 -18.35 -6.51
N SER A 246 -51.58 -19.55 -5.93
CA SER A 246 -51.89 -19.70 -4.50
C SER A 246 -50.70 -19.39 -3.58
N ASN A 247 -49.48 -19.25 -4.12
CA ASN A 247 -48.26 -18.99 -3.33
C ASN A 247 -47.23 -18.16 -4.12
N PRO A 248 -47.53 -16.90 -4.50
CA PRO A 248 -46.67 -16.08 -5.37
C PRO A 248 -45.23 -15.91 -4.85
N GLU A 249 -45.00 -15.98 -3.54
CA GLU A 249 -43.67 -15.90 -2.90
C GLU A 249 -43.02 -17.28 -2.63
N GLY A 250 -43.61 -18.36 -3.14
CA GLY A 250 -43.18 -19.73 -2.89
C GLY A 250 -41.84 -20.11 -3.53
N ARG A 251 -41.07 -20.95 -2.83
CA ARG A 251 -39.80 -21.50 -3.34
C ARG A 251 -40.03 -22.59 -4.39
N ALA A 252 -39.13 -22.74 -5.35
CA ALA A 252 -39.28 -23.69 -6.45
C ALA A 252 -39.50 -25.15 -5.98
N CYS A 253 -38.83 -25.57 -4.91
CA CYS A 253 -39.02 -26.88 -4.30
C CYS A 253 -40.46 -27.15 -3.80
N MET A 254 -41.23 -26.11 -3.45
CA MET A 254 -42.62 -26.22 -2.99
C MET A 254 -43.59 -26.58 -4.13
N TYR A 255 -43.20 -26.31 -5.36
CA TYR A 255 -43.98 -26.56 -6.57
C TYR A 255 -43.65 -27.91 -7.25
N TRP A 256 -42.75 -28.70 -6.67
CA TRP A 256 -42.24 -29.94 -7.25
C TRP A 256 -42.72 -31.16 -6.45
N GLU A 257 -43.70 -31.88 -6.99
CA GLU A 257 -44.17 -33.15 -6.41
C GLU A 257 -43.20 -34.28 -6.72
N ARG A 258 -42.85 -35.05 -5.69
CA ARG A 258 -42.05 -36.27 -5.81
C ARG A 258 -42.94 -37.44 -6.26
N ARG A 259 -42.64 -38.03 -7.42
CA ARG A 259 -43.11 -39.37 -7.81
C ARG A 259 -41.89 -40.25 -8.14
N ALA A 260 -42.04 -41.56 -7.95
CA ALA A 260 -40.95 -42.52 -7.70
C ALA A 260 -39.66 -42.35 -8.53
N GLN A 261 -39.77 -42.11 -9.84
CA GLN A 261 -38.63 -42.03 -10.78
C GLN A 261 -38.63 -40.74 -11.64
N SER A 262 -39.63 -39.89 -11.48
CA SER A 262 -39.71 -38.57 -12.13
C SER A 262 -40.57 -37.65 -11.26
N GLY A 263 -40.03 -36.48 -10.91
CA GLY A 263 -40.82 -35.45 -10.26
C GLY A 263 -41.72 -34.72 -11.25
N ALA A 264 -42.74 -34.04 -10.74
CA ALA A 264 -43.72 -33.32 -11.54
C ALA A 264 -43.98 -31.92 -10.96
N TRP A 265 -44.01 -30.91 -11.83
CA TRP A 265 -44.43 -29.57 -11.44
C TRP A 265 -45.93 -29.53 -11.16
N ARG A 266 -46.31 -29.05 -9.97
CA ARG A 266 -47.71 -28.84 -9.57
C ARG A 266 -47.89 -27.42 -9.05
N ILE A 267 -48.35 -26.54 -9.93
CA ILE A 267 -48.75 -25.17 -9.58
C ILE A 267 -50.21 -25.20 -9.13
N GLN A 268 -50.48 -24.61 -7.97
CA GLN A 268 -51.84 -24.42 -7.47
C GLN A 268 -52.28 -22.98 -7.75
N PHE A 269 -53.46 -22.84 -8.33
CA PHE A 269 -54.08 -21.55 -8.61
C PHE A 269 -55.34 -21.37 -7.75
N VAL A 270 -55.62 -20.15 -7.31
CA VAL A 270 -56.77 -19.82 -6.44
C VAL A 270 -58.12 -19.97 -7.14
N ARG A 271 -58.11 -20.01 -8.48
CA ARG A 271 -59.25 -20.30 -9.36
C ARG A 271 -58.77 -21.04 -10.59
N GLN A 272 -59.68 -21.65 -11.35
CA GLN A 272 -59.30 -22.18 -12.67
C GLN A 272 -58.91 -21.04 -13.63
N PRO A 273 -57.89 -21.24 -14.49
CA PRO A 273 -57.59 -20.32 -15.58
C PRO A 273 -58.77 -20.20 -16.55
N THR A 274 -59.06 -18.98 -16.98
CA THR A 274 -60.00 -18.69 -18.08
C THR A 274 -59.43 -19.20 -19.43
N PRO A 275 -60.25 -19.32 -20.49
CA PRO A 275 -59.75 -19.75 -21.80
C PRO A 275 -58.61 -18.88 -22.36
N SER A 276 -58.57 -17.58 -22.05
CA SER A 276 -57.48 -16.69 -22.46
C SER A 276 -56.20 -16.88 -21.62
N GLU A 277 -56.32 -17.33 -20.38
CA GLU A 277 -55.19 -17.62 -19.48
C GLU A 277 -54.64 -19.04 -19.69
N ALA A 278 -55.46 -19.98 -20.17
CA ALA A 278 -55.09 -21.37 -20.41
C ALA A 278 -53.89 -21.53 -21.37
N THR A 279 -53.74 -20.62 -22.34
CA THR A 279 -52.57 -20.57 -23.23
C THR A 279 -51.28 -20.25 -22.47
N GLN A 280 -51.32 -19.32 -21.50
CA GLN A 280 -50.16 -19.02 -20.63
C GLN A 280 -49.85 -20.20 -19.70
N ALA A 281 -50.87 -20.82 -19.12
CA ALA A 281 -50.70 -22.01 -18.28
C ALA A 281 -50.04 -23.17 -19.04
N SER A 282 -50.47 -23.42 -20.28
CA SER A 282 -49.92 -24.48 -21.14
C SER A 282 -48.45 -24.23 -21.51
N GLU A 283 -48.10 -22.99 -21.85
CA GLU A 283 -46.72 -22.61 -22.17
C GLU A 283 -45.80 -22.68 -20.93
N LEU A 284 -46.30 -22.26 -19.75
CA LEU A 284 -45.57 -22.39 -18.48
C LEU A 284 -45.28 -23.86 -18.15
N VAL A 285 -46.27 -24.75 -18.24
CA VAL A 285 -46.09 -26.20 -18.04
C VAL A 285 -45.08 -26.79 -19.06
N ARG A 286 -45.13 -26.36 -20.33
CA ARG A 286 -44.22 -26.81 -21.38
C ARG A 286 -42.76 -26.43 -21.09
N ILE A 287 -42.51 -25.23 -20.57
CA ILE A 287 -41.17 -24.77 -20.18
C ILE A 287 -40.66 -25.58 -18.98
N LEU A 288 -41.50 -25.72 -17.96
CA LEU A 288 -41.20 -26.43 -16.72
C LEU A 288 -40.87 -27.91 -16.95
N ALA A 289 -41.51 -28.56 -17.93
CA ALA A 289 -41.17 -29.93 -18.34
C ALA A 289 -39.70 -30.08 -18.81
N GLY A 290 -39.07 -29.01 -19.29
CA GLY A 290 -37.65 -28.96 -19.65
C GLY A 290 -36.70 -28.64 -18.49
N ALA A 291 -37.21 -28.38 -17.29
CA ALA A 291 -36.44 -27.96 -16.12
C ALA A 291 -36.83 -28.75 -14.86
N PRO A 292 -36.47 -30.05 -14.76
CA PRO A 292 -36.69 -30.84 -13.55
C PRO A 292 -35.71 -30.45 -12.43
N LEU A 293 -36.15 -30.49 -11.17
CA LEU A 293 -35.27 -30.28 -10.01
C LEU A 293 -34.45 -31.53 -9.68
N ALA A 294 -33.19 -31.34 -9.32
CA ALA A 294 -32.23 -32.37 -8.95
C ALA A 294 -32.01 -32.41 -7.43
N LEU A 295 -32.76 -33.27 -6.75
CA LEU A 295 -32.78 -33.36 -5.28
C LEU A 295 -31.38 -33.62 -4.69
N GLY A 296 -30.99 -32.84 -3.67
CA GLY A 296 -29.70 -32.96 -2.99
C GLY A 296 -28.52 -32.31 -3.73
N ILE A 297 -28.76 -31.71 -4.90
CA ILE A 297 -27.82 -30.77 -5.52
C ILE A 297 -28.22 -29.37 -5.08
N PRO A 298 -27.36 -28.57 -4.44
CA PRO A 298 -27.71 -27.22 -4.05
C PRO A 298 -27.85 -26.30 -5.28
N ASP A 299 -28.80 -25.37 -5.20
CA ASP A 299 -28.99 -24.30 -6.19
C ASP A 299 -27.72 -23.45 -6.36
N LYS A 300 -27.48 -22.92 -7.56
CA LYS A 300 -26.30 -22.08 -7.85
C LYS A 300 -26.67 -20.77 -8.53
N VAL A 301 -26.30 -19.66 -7.90
CA VAL A 301 -26.30 -18.36 -8.58
C VAL A 301 -25.29 -18.37 -9.73
N CYS A 302 -25.66 -17.82 -10.88
CA CYS A 302 -24.86 -17.64 -12.09
C CYS A 302 -25.00 -16.21 -12.63
N TRP A 303 -24.15 -15.84 -13.60
CA TRP A 303 -24.15 -14.51 -14.23
C TRP A 303 -24.75 -14.56 -15.65
N GLY A 304 -25.96 -14.03 -15.81
CA GLY A 304 -26.69 -13.87 -17.08
C GLY A 304 -27.16 -15.17 -17.76
N ARG A 305 -26.41 -16.27 -17.64
CA ARG A 305 -26.75 -17.62 -18.09
C ARG A 305 -26.15 -18.64 -17.13
N THR A 306 -26.80 -19.81 -17.02
CA THR A 306 -26.37 -20.93 -16.17
C THR A 306 -24.94 -21.41 -16.49
N SER A 307 -24.30 -22.06 -15.51
CA SER A 307 -22.86 -22.27 -15.49
C SER A 307 -22.50 -23.47 -14.62
N ARG A 308 -21.77 -24.46 -15.16
CA ARG A 308 -21.22 -25.57 -14.35
C ARG A 308 -20.38 -25.09 -13.16
N GLU A 309 -19.65 -23.98 -13.34
CA GLU A 309 -18.81 -23.33 -12.32
C GLU A 309 -19.61 -22.42 -11.36
N GLY A 310 -20.90 -22.18 -11.61
CA GLY A 310 -21.71 -21.23 -10.84
C GLY A 310 -21.22 -19.78 -10.93
N TYR A 311 -21.39 -19.06 -9.82
CA TYR A 311 -20.99 -17.67 -9.61
C TYR A 311 -19.46 -17.56 -9.52
N THR A 312 -18.87 -16.72 -10.37
CA THR A 312 -17.47 -16.30 -10.20
C THR A 312 -17.33 -14.80 -10.46
N VAL A 313 -16.49 -14.13 -9.68
CA VAL A 313 -16.19 -12.69 -9.85
C VAL A 313 -15.69 -12.39 -11.26
N ARG A 314 -14.92 -13.32 -11.86
CA ARG A 314 -14.45 -13.22 -13.26
C ARG A 314 -15.62 -13.18 -14.26
N ARG A 315 -16.63 -14.04 -14.12
CA ARG A 315 -17.80 -14.03 -15.01
C ARG A 315 -18.67 -12.79 -14.79
N GLY A 316 -18.86 -12.35 -13.55
CA GLY A 316 -19.56 -11.10 -13.24
C GLY A 316 -18.91 -9.88 -13.86
N TYR A 317 -17.59 -9.75 -13.71
CA TYR A 317 -16.83 -8.68 -14.34
C TYR A 317 -16.93 -8.70 -15.88
N LEU A 318 -16.86 -9.89 -16.51
CA LEU A 318 -17.02 -10.03 -17.96
C LEU A 318 -18.45 -9.75 -18.44
N TRP A 319 -19.46 -10.11 -17.65
CA TRP A 319 -20.87 -9.81 -17.91
C TRP A 319 -21.12 -8.30 -17.83
N TRP A 320 -20.68 -7.64 -16.74
CA TRP A 320 -20.81 -6.20 -16.56
C TRP A 320 -20.11 -5.41 -17.68
N ARG A 321 -18.91 -5.85 -18.09
CA ARG A 321 -18.19 -5.26 -19.24
C ARG A 321 -18.94 -5.34 -20.55
N ARG A 322 -19.78 -6.36 -20.78
CA ARG A 322 -20.58 -6.50 -22.01
C ARG A 322 -21.78 -5.56 -22.04
N LEU A 323 -22.28 -5.13 -20.88
CA LEU A 323 -23.39 -4.18 -20.77
C LEU A 323 -22.96 -2.71 -20.85
N ALA A 324 -21.67 -2.41 -20.61
CA ALA A 324 -21.14 -1.07 -20.75
C ALA A 324 -21.11 -0.67 -22.26
N PRO A 325 -21.98 0.24 -22.75
CA PRO A 325 -22.16 0.46 -24.19
C PRO A 325 -20.94 1.05 -24.89
N HIS A 326 -19.99 1.58 -24.10
CA HIS A 326 -18.73 2.16 -24.55
C HIS A 326 -17.58 1.63 -23.67
N SER A 327 -17.47 0.31 -23.50
CA SER A 327 -16.29 -0.35 -22.91
C SER A 327 -15.07 -0.17 -23.85
N GLN A 328 -14.57 1.07 -23.95
CA GLN A 328 -13.25 1.39 -24.47
C GLN A 328 -12.24 0.42 -23.87
N GLU A 329 -11.38 -0.18 -24.70
CA GLU A 329 -10.47 -1.24 -24.24
C GLU A 329 -9.71 -0.76 -23.01
N MET A 330 -9.95 -1.44 -21.88
CA MET A 330 -9.36 -1.06 -20.61
C MET A 330 -7.84 -1.18 -20.75
N VAL A 331 -7.15 -0.05 -20.94
CA VAL A 331 -5.76 -0.05 -21.38
C VAL A 331 -4.90 -0.79 -20.37
N THR A 332 -4.58 -2.05 -20.66
CA THR A 332 -3.91 -2.90 -19.70
C THR A 332 -2.43 -2.53 -19.64
N HIS A 333 -2.08 -1.58 -18.78
CA HIS A 333 -0.69 -1.25 -18.44
C HIS A 333 0.00 -2.38 -17.63
N ARG A 334 -0.35 -3.66 -17.88
CA ARG A 334 0.07 -4.84 -17.12
C ARG A 334 1.59 -4.95 -17.00
N GLY A 335 2.30 -4.79 -18.12
CA GLY A 335 3.76 -4.80 -18.17
C GLY A 335 4.46 -3.67 -17.38
N ILE A 336 3.73 -2.61 -17.04
CA ILE A 336 4.25 -1.47 -16.25
C ILE A 336 3.85 -1.63 -14.77
N ILE A 337 2.58 -1.94 -14.50
CA ILE A 337 2.01 -1.98 -13.15
C ILE A 337 2.30 -3.32 -12.48
N TRP A 338 1.93 -4.43 -13.11
CA TRP A 338 1.91 -5.75 -12.47
C TRP A 338 3.26 -6.45 -12.58
N ASP A 339 4.00 -6.24 -13.68
CA ASP A 339 5.29 -6.90 -13.95
C ASP A 339 6.52 -6.08 -13.46
N SER A 340 6.31 -4.91 -12.84
CA SER A 340 7.36 -4.17 -12.13
C SER A 340 7.55 -4.71 -10.71
N ALA A 341 8.74 -4.55 -10.11
CA ALA A 341 9.01 -5.01 -8.74
C ALA A 341 8.78 -3.94 -7.66
N VAL A 342 7.91 -2.96 -7.93
CA VAL A 342 7.54 -1.94 -6.94
C VAL A 342 6.62 -2.52 -5.86
N PRO A 343 6.59 -1.93 -4.64
CA PRO A 343 5.68 -2.36 -3.59
C PRO A 343 4.22 -2.36 -4.04
N LEU A 344 3.41 -3.33 -3.55
CA LEU A 344 2.02 -3.51 -3.97
C LEU A 344 1.16 -2.23 -3.83
N LYS A 345 1.39 -1.42 -2.78
CA LYS A 345 0.74 -0.11 -2.60
C LYS A 345 0.98 0.86 -3.77
N VAL A 346 2.16 0.80 -4.39
CA VAL A 346 2.52 1.63 -5.56
C VAL A 346 1.83 1.08 -6.81
N LYS A 347 1.70 -0.24 -6.96
CA LYS A 347 0.95 -0.85 -8.08
C LYS A 347 -0.52 -0.41 -8.08
N PHE A 348 -1.19 -0.51 -6.92
CA PHE A 348 -2.57 -0.01 -6.77
C PHE A 348 -2.68 1.51 -7.00
N PHE A 349 -1.72 2.29 -6.51
CA PHE A 349 -1.67 3.73 -6.78
C PHE A 349 -1.54 4.04 -8.29
N VAL A 350 -0.62 3.41 -9.02
CA VAL A 350 -0.47 3.64 -10.48
C VAL A 350 -1.73 3.19 -11.22
N TRP A 351 -2.35 2.08 -10.80
CA TRP A 351 -3.64 1.64 -11.35
C TRP A 351 -4.74 2.69 -11.15
N LEU A 352 -4.87 3.31 -9.97
CA LEU A 352 -5.81 4.41 -9.73
C LEU A 352 -5.51 5.65 -10.59
N VAL A 353 -4.24 5.96 -10.86
CA VAL A 353 -3.83 7.03 -11.78
C VAL A 353 -4.28 6.71 -13.21
N CYS A 354 -4.03 5.50 -13.72
CA CYS A 354 -4.48 5.08 -15.05
C CYS A 354 -6.01 5.14 -15.22
N HIS A 355 -6.78 4.90 -14.16
CA HIS A 355 -8.24 4.97 -14.17
C HIS A 355 -8.82 6.36 -13.83
N GLY A 356 -7.98 7.37 -13.58
CA GLY A 356 -8.44 8.71 -13.21
C GLY A 356 -9.17 8.78 -11.86
N ARG A 357 -8.95 7.81 -10.96
CA ARG A 357 -9.68 7.63 -9.69
C ARG A 357 -8.91 8.07 -8.44
N ILE A 358 -7.86 8.86 -8.62
CA ILE A 358 -7.06 9.37 -7.49
C ILE A 358 -7.54 10.74 -7.03
N LEU A 359 -7.42 11.00 -5.71
CA LEU A 359 -7.97 12.17 -5.02
C LEU A 359 -7.16 13.46 -5.26
N THR A 360 -7.08 13.89 -6.52
CA THR A 360 -6.63 15.24 -6.88
C THR A 360 -7.66 16.27 -6.43
N LYS A 361 -7.26 17.54 -6.28
CA LYS A 361 -8.16 18.61 -5.83
C LYS A 361 -9.37 18.78 -6.77
N ALA A 362 -9.18 18.62 -8.08
CA ALA A 362 -10.28 18.65 -9.05
C ALA A 362 -11.26 17.47 -8.86
N TYR A 363 -10.79 16.29 -8.46
CA TYR A 363 -11.69 15.18 -8.11
C TYR A 363 -12.45 15.47 -6.81
N VAL A 364 -11.75 15.95 -5.77
CA VAL A 364 -12.33 16.29 -4.45
C VAL A 364 -13.34 17.45 -4.54
N SER A 365 -13.15 18.40 -5.45
CA SER A 365 -14.08 19.54 -5.62
C SER A 365 -15.51 19.13 -6.02
N LYS A 366 -15.71 17.90 -6.51
CA LYS A 366 -17.05 17.33 -6.76
C LYS A 366 -17.87 17.13 -5.48
N TRP A 367 -17.20 16.99 -4.34
CA TRP A 367 -17.82 16.76 -3.03
C TRP A 367 -17.57 17.92 -2.07
N CYS A 368 -16.52 18.71 -2.30
CA CYS A 368 -16.17 19.91 -1.54
C CYS A 368 -16.04 21.13 -2.48
N PRO A 369 -17.14 21.76 -2.93
CA PRO A 369 -17.10 22.78 -4.00
C PRO A 369 -16.18 23.98 -3.72
N ASN A 370 -16.02 24.35 -2.44
CA ASN A 370 -15.24 25.51 -2.01
C ASN A 370 -13.72 25.25 -1.88
N ILE A 371 -13.21 24.06 -2.28
CA ILE A 371 -11.78 23.76 -2.20
C ILE A 371 -11.00 24.42 -3.34
N SER A 372 -9.85 25.03 -3.03
CA SER A 372 -8.93 25.52 -4.06
C SER A 372 -8.41 24.36 -4.91
N THR A 373 -8.77 24.35 -6.19
CA THR A 373 -8.39 23.33 -7.17
C THR A 373 -7.00 23.54 -7.78
N VAL A 374 -6.31 24.64 -7.47
CA VAL A 374 -4.98 24.97 -8.02
C VAL A 374 -3.93 23.94 -7.59
N CYS A 375 -3.14 23.47 -8.55
CA CYS A 375 -2.04 22.53 -8.38
C CYS A 375 -0.92 23.13 -7.53
N VAL A 376 -0.60 22.49 -6.40
CA VAL A 376 0.38 22.99 -5.43
C VAL A 376 1.85 22.90 -5.88
N LEU A 377 2.12 22.22 -7.00
CA LEU A 377 3.47 22.05 -7.53
C LEU A 377 3.87 23.17 -8.49
N CYS A 378 2.96 23.60 -9.37
CA CYS A 378 3.20 24.70 -10.32
C CYS A 378 2.52 26.02 -9.92
N ASN A 379 1.52 25.98 -9.04
CA ASN A 379 0.65 27.10 -8.64
C ASN A 379 -0.04 27.85 -9.82
N ALA A 380 -0.16 27.22 -10.99
CA ALA A 380 -0.63 27.85 -12.22
C ALA A 380 -1.94 27.28 -12.80
N ASN A 381 -2.17 25.96 -12.71
CA ASN A 381 -3.32 25.30 -13.33
C ASN A 381 -4.10 24.43 -12.33
N THR A 382 -5.30 24.00 -12.73
CA THR A 382 -6.14 23.06 -12.00
C THR A 382 -5.48 21.69 -11.82
N GLU A 383 -5.49 21.15 -10.60
CA GLU A 383 -4.94 19.83 -10.26
C GLU A 383 -5.88 18.70 -10.72
N THR A 384 -5.90 18.45 -12.03
CA THR A 384 -6.43 17.20 -12.62
C THR A 384 -5.38 16.08 -12.53
N VAL A 385 -5.77 14.84 -12.86
CA VAL A 385 -4.83 13.70 -12.91
C VAL A 385 -3.79 13.93 -14.03
N ASP A 386 -4.26 14.28 -15.22
CA ASP A 386 -3.43 14.67 -16.36
C ASP A 386 -2.49 15.83 -16.03
N HIS A 387 -3.00 16.88 -15.38
CA HIS A 387 -2.16 17.99 -15.00
C HIS A 387 -1.09 17.54 -13.99
N LEU A 388 -1.48 16.95 -12.87
CA LEU A 388 -0.56 16.61 -11.78
C LEU A 388 0.57 15.68 -12.24
N PHE A 389 0.29 14.70 -13.10
CA PHE A 389 1.25 13.66 -13.47
C PHE A 389 1.89 13.81 -14.86
N ARG A 390 1.31 14.59 -15.79
CA ARG A 390 1.79 14.70 -17.18
C ARG A 390 2.00 16.14 -17.66
N GLU A 391 1.09 17.06 -17.36
CA GLU A 391 1.11 18.41 -17.96
C GLU A 391 1.72 19.50 -17.06
N CYS A 392 1.84 19.26 -15.76
CA CYS A 392 2.51 20.13 -14.81
C CYS A 392 3.97 20.34 -15.23
N SER A 393 4.45 21.59 -15.23
CA SER A 393 5.83 21.94 -15.56
C SER A 393 6.85 21.15 -14.74
N MET A 394 6.57 20.91 -13.44
CA MET A 394 7.42 20.14 -12.54
C MET A 394 7.43 18.64 -12.86
N ALA A 395 6.32 18.11 -13.39
CA ALA A 395 6.24 16.72 -13.84
C ALA A 395 6.96 16.55 -15.19
N ARG A 396 6.81 17.50 -16.13
CA ARG A 396 7.48 17.48 -17.43
C ARG A 396 9.01 17.45 -17.29
N GLU A 397 9.57 18.34 -16.48
CA GLU A 397 11.01 18.38 -16.17
C GLU A 397 11.54 17.05 -15.59
N LEU A 398 10.76 16.43 -14.68
CA LEU A 398 11.09 15.10 -14.17
C LEU A 398 11.10 14.05 -15.29
N TRP A 399 10.10 14.05 -16.17
CA TRP A 399 10.00 13.08 -17.27
C TRP A 399 11.06 13.29 -18.36
N GLU A 400 11.45 14.52 -18.67
CA GLU A 400 12.57 14.83 -19.55
C GLU A 400 13.87 14.24 -19.00
N ARG A 401 14.16 14.48 -17.71
CA ARG A 401 15.38 13.99 -17.06
C ARG A 401 15.42 12.45 -16.93
N LEU A 402 14.29 11.82 -16.57
CA LEU A 402 14.17 10.35 -16.54
C LEU A 402 14.24 9.73 -17.95
N GLY A 403 13.66 10.39 -18.95
CA GLY A 403 13.72 9.97 -20.35
C GLY A 403 15.15 9.97 -20.89
N SER A 404 15.91 11.03 -20.61
CA SER A 404 17.33 11.14 -20.95
C SER A 404 18.19 10.06 -20.30
N LEU A 405 17.94 9.68 -19.04
CA LEU A 405 18.65 8.56 -18.41
C LEU A 405 18.42 7.22 -19.10
N CYS A 406 17.22 7.01 -19.64
CA CYS A 406 16.82 5.75 -20.28
C CYS A 406 17.02 5.73 -21.80
N HIS A 407 17.49 6.83 -22.39
CA HIS A 407 17.55 7.06 -23.84
C HIS A 407 16.21 6.93 -24.57
N ILE A 408 15.11 7.29 -23.88
CA ILE A 408 13.74 7.19 -24.39
C ILE A 408 13.00 8.48 -24.08
N ARG A 409 12.59 9.22 -25.12
CA ARG A 409 11.74 10.41 -24.95
C ARG A 409 10.37 10.00 -24.40
N LEU A 410 10.13 10.28 -23.12
CA LEU A 410 8.80 10.28 -22.53
C LEU A 410 8.09 11.54 -23.02
N THR A 411 7.12 11.40 -23.92
CA THR A 411 6.29 12.52 -24.36
C THR A 411 5.07 12.68 -23.45
N TRP A 412 4.54 13.90 -23.38
CA TRP A 412 3.39 14.29 -22.55
C TRP A 412 2.25 14.87 -23.39
N ALA A 413 2.29 14.73 -24.71
CA ALA A 413 1.27 15.28 -25.62
C ALA A 413 -0.10 14.59 -25.45
N SER A 414 -0.10 13.27 -25.21
CA SER A 414 -1.30 12.49 -24.91
C SER A 414 -1.01 11.40 -23.86
N LEU A 415 -2.07 10.83 -23.29
CA LEU A 415 -1.97 9.66 -22.41
C LEU A 415 -1.40 8.43 -23.14
N ASP A 416 -1.88 8.15 -24.35
CA ASP A 416 -1.45 6.97 -25.13
C ASP A 416 0.03 7.05 -25.53
N GLU A 417 0.51 8.23 -25.91
CA GLU A 417 1.94 8.43 -26.17
C GLU A 417 2.77 8.22 -24.91
N PHE A 418 2.42 8.88 -23.79
CA PHE A 418 3.15 8.74 -22.52
C PHE A 418 3.25 7.28 -22.10
N TRP A 419 2.13 6.54 -22.16
CA TRP A 419 2.09 5.13 -21.80
C TRP A 419 2.76 4.21 -22.83
N SER A 420 2.75 4.55 -24.12
CA SER A 420 3.51 3.78 -25.14
C SER A 420 5.03 3.97 -24.99
N ALA A 421 5.50 5.19 -24.68
CA ALA A 421 6.88 5.46 -24.32
C ALA A 421 7.28 4.72 -23.04
N SER A 422 6.40 4.72 -22.03
CA SER A 422 6.58 3.95 -20.80
C SER A 422 6.64 2.44 -21.04
N ARG A 423 5.82 1.88 -21.96
CA ARG A 423 5.91 0.46 -22.38
C ARG A 423 7.23 0.14 -23.07
N ARG A 424 7.71 1.02 -23.97
CA ARG A 424 9.04 0.86 -24.61
C ARG A 424 10.14 0.83 -23.55
N MET A 425 10.13 1.76 -22.59
CA MET A 425 11.07 1.81 -21.47
C MET A 425 11.03 0.54 -20.60
N ALA A 426 9.85 0.03 -20.27
CA ALA A 426 9.66 -1.19 -19.49
C ALA A 426 10.16 -2.48 -20.18
N ASN A 427 10.27 -2.48 -21.52
CA ASN A 427 10.60 -3.65 -22.32
C ASN A 427 12.00 -3.62 -22.94
N GLN A 428 12.61 -2.44 -23.11
CA GLN A 428 13.94 -2.28 -23.70
C GLN A 428 14.99 -2.09 -22.60
N GLY A 429 15.66 -3.17 -22.22
CA GLY A 429 16.91 -3.11 -21.44
C GLY A 429 18.09 -2.70 -22.32
N ASP A 430 19.11 -2.11 -21.70
CA ASP A 430 20.39 -1.77 -22.34
C ASP A 430 21.55 -2.03 -21.36
N ARG A 431 22.80 -2.05 -21.86
CA ARG A 431 24.04 -2.27 -21.09
C ARG A 431 24.16 -1.39 -19.85
N ARG A 432 23.54 -0.19 -19.84
CA ARG A 432 23.51 0.73 -18.69
C ARG A 432 22.44 0.44 -17.65
N MET A 433 21.31 -0.18 -18.02
CA MET A 433 20.20 -0.41 -17.10
C MET A 433 19.32 -1.56 -17.59
N GLU A 434 19.23 -2.61 -16.77
CA GLU A 434 18.35 -3.76 -17.01
C GLU A 434 16.89 -3.35 -17.20
N ALA A 435 16.16 -4.08 -18.05
CA ALA A 435 14.72 -3.90 -18.25
C ALA A 435 13.93 -3.94 -16.92
N LYS A 436 14.36 -4.76 -15.96
CA LYS A 436 13.73 -4.86 -14.63
C LYS A 436 13.83 -3.57 -13.82
N VAL A 437 14.95 -2.83 -13.93
CA VAL A 437 15.15 -1.54 -13.26
C VAL A 437 14.41 -0.44 -14.01
N ARG A 438 14.42 -0.45 -15.35
CA ARG A 438 13.63 0.49 -16.17
C ARG A 438 12.14 0.44 -15.88
N ARG A 439 11.58 -0.74 -15.57
CA ARG A 439 10.20 -0.91 -15.09
C ARG A 439 9.86 -0.18 -13.79
N LEU A 440 10.85 0.28 -13.01
CA LEU A 440 10.63 1.05 -11.78
C LEU A 440 10.48 2.55 -12.06
N VAL A 441 11.05 3.05 -13.16
CA VAL A 441 11.24 4.49 -13.43
C VAL A 441 9.92 5.26 -13.42
N VAL A 442 8.94 4.80 -14.22
CA VAL A 442 7.63 5.47 -14.32
C VAL A 442 6.81 5.33 -13.03
N PRO A 443 6.66 4.14 -12.42
CA PRO A 443 6.04 4.03 -11.10
C PRO A 443 6.70 4.88 -10.00
N ALA A 444 8.04 5.00 -10.01
CA ALA A 444 8.78 5.81 -9.03
C ALA A 444 8.52 7.30 -9.21
N GLY A 445 8.54 7.81 -10.45
CA GLY A 445 8.25 9.21 -10.74
C GLY A 445 6.81 9.59 -10.36
N LEU A 446 5.82 8.77 -10.75
CA LEU A 446 4.42 8.98 -10.36
C LEU A 446 4.26 8.98 -8.82
N TRP A 447 4.90 8.04 -8.13
CA TRP A 447 4.84 7.93 -6.68
C TRP A 447 5.53 9.11 -5.96
N ALA A 448 6.66 9.58 -6.49
CA ALA A 448 7.37 10.74 -5.96
C ALA A 448 6.55 12.04 -6.13
N ILE A 449 5.94 12.27 -7.31
CA ILE A 449 5.01 13.38 -7.55
C ILE A 449 3.89 13.37 -6.51
N TRP A 450 3.24 12.20 -6.31
CA TRP A 450 2.11 12.07 -5.39
C TRP A 450 2.50 12.31 -3.92
N LEU A 451 3.62 11.73 -3.46
CA LEU A 451 4.10 11.95 -2.10
C LEU A 451 4.54 13.40 -1.87
N THR A 452 5.18 14.03 -2.85
CA THR A 452 5.61 15.43 -2.79
C THR A 452 4.39 16.36 -2.69
N ARG A 453 3.41 16.19 -3.58
CA ARG A 453 2.11 16.89 -3.52
C ARG A 453 1.46 16.72 -2.15
N ASN A 454 1.39 15.49 -1.63
CA ASN A 454 0.76 15.22 -0.33
C ASN A 454 1.52 15.80 0.86
N ALA A 455 2.85 15.93 0.78
CA ALA A 455 3.64 16.60 1.81
C ALA A 455 3.34 18.11 1.85
N VAL A 456 3.15 18.75 0.70
CA VAL A 456 2.71 20.15 0.62
C VAL A 456 1.29 20.30 1.17
N VAL A 457 0.33 19.51 0.67
CA VAL A 457 -1.10 19.63 1.03
C VAL A 457 -1.39 19.30 2.50
N PHE A 458 -0.84 18.20 3.02
CA PHE A 458 -1.23 17.67 4.34
C PHE A 458 -0.21 17.89 5.46
N ARG A 459 1.03 18.34 5.13
CA ARG A 459 2.10 18.56 6.13
C ARG A 459 2.67 19.98 6.08
N GLY A 460 2.11 20.86 5.26
CA GLY A 460 2.56 22.25 5.12
C GLY A 460 4.00 22.42 4.64
N GLN A 461 4.59 21.38 4.03
CA GLN A 461 5.98 21.44 3.58
C GLN A 461 6.11 22.34 2.34
N ARG A 462 7.20 23.12 2.27
CA ARG A 462 7.54 23.88 1.06
C ARG A 462 8.02 22.92 -0.03
N PHE A 463 7.56 23.16 -1.25
CA PHE A 463 8.00 22.42 -2.43
C PHE A 463 9.33 22.99 -2.95
N TYR A 464 10.25 22.09 -3.30
CA TYR A 464 11.52 22.37 -3.97
C TYR A 464 11.69 21.35 -5.11
N ARG A 465 12.23 21.79 -6.25
CA ARG A 465 12.28 20.97 -7.49
C ARG A 465 13.25 19.81 -7.35
N GLU A 466 14.34 20.06 -6.65
CA GLU A 466 15.44 19.15 -6.35
C GLU A 466 14.93 17.94 -5.55
N ASN A 467 14.06 18.19 -4.56
CA ASN A 467 13.47 17.14 -3.72
C ASN A 467 12.64 16.13 -4.52
N LEU A 468 11.96 16.57 -5.59
CA LEU A 468 11.18 15.67 -6.44
C LEU A 468 12.09 14.71 -7.23
N TRP A 469 13.23 15.21 -7.71
CA TRP A 469 14.25 14.37 -8.31
C TRP A 469 14.84 13.38 -7.30
N GLU A 470 15.34 13.88 -6.17
CA GLU A 470 16.02 13.06 -5.16
C GLU A 470 15.11 11.97 -4.58
N ALA A 471 13.83 12.27 -4.37
CA ALA A 471 12.84 11.26 -3.97
C ALA A 471 12.65 10.18 -5.05
N THR A 472 12.58 10.58 -6.33
CA THR A 472 12.43 9.63 -7.45
C THR A 472 13.65 8.73 -7.60
N GLU A 473 14.86 9.32 -7.60
CA GLU A 473 16.14 8.62 -7.60
C GLU A 473 16.25 7.64 -6.42
N GLY A 474 15.86 8.11 -5.22
CA GLY A 474 15.80 7.30 -4.01
C GLY A 474 14.93 6.05 -4.17
N PHE A 475 13.70 6.19 -4.68
CA PHE A 475 12.81 5.05 -4.92
C PHE A 475 13.34 4.08 -5.98
N ILE A 476 13.88 4.56 -7.10
CA ILE A 476 14.47 3.70 -8.15
C ILE A 476 15.64 2.89 -7.57
N ARG A 477 16.54 3.54 -6.83
CA ARG A 477 17.70 2.90 -6.19
C ARG A 477 17.28 1.91 -5.12
N ASP A 478 16.36 2.28 -4.23
CA ASP A 478 15.94 1.42 -3.12
C ASP A 478 15.16 0.20 -3.60
N TRP A 479 14.23 0.36 -4.55
CA TRP A 479 13.52 -0.77 -5.15
C TRP A 479 14.44 -1.62 -6.04
N GLY A 480 15.35 -1.00 -6.78
CA GLY A 480 16.31 -1.70 -7.64
C GLY A 480 17.31 -2.59 -6.88
N ARG A 481 17.75 -2.17 -5.68
CA ARG A 481 18.57 -3.00 -4.77
C ARG A 481 17.93 -4.35 -4.42
N TYR A 482 16.60 -4.41 -4.34
CA TYR A 482 15.87 -5.67 -4.09
C TYR A 482 15.78 -6.60 -5.31
N ILE A 483 16.09 -6.10 -6.51
CA ILE A 483 15.96 -6.83 -7.79
C ILE A 483 17.32 -7.36 -8.27
N VAL A 484 18.34 -6.50 -8.25
CA VAL A 484 19.67 -6.75 -8.84
C VAL A 484 20.71 -7.11 -7.77
N GLY A 485 20.36 -6.95 -6.50
CA GLY A 485 21.31 -7.04 -5.38
C GLY A 485 22.06 -5.72 -5.17
N THR A 486 23.07 -5.74 -4.30
CA THR A 486 23.86 -4.54 -3.93
C THR A 486 24.82 -4.04 -5.01
N THR A 487 24.97 -4.76 -6.12
CA THR A 487 25.85 -4.41 -7.24
C THR A 487 25.19 -3.44 -8.22
N CYS A 488 25.72 -2.22 -8.25
CA CYS A 488 25.60 -1.23 -9.32
C CYS A 488 24.20 -0.76 -9.73
N ILE A 489 23.66 0.20 -8.96
CA ILE A 489 22.80 1.27 -9.52
C ILE A 489 23.48 2.60 -9.17
N GLU A 490 24.55 2.91 -9.89
CA GLU A 490 25.09 4.27 -9.95
C GLU A 490 24.37 5.03 -11.06
N LEU A 491 23.38 5.83 -10.66
CA LEU A 491 22.79 6.83 -11.53
C LEU A 491 23.79 7.98 -11.65
N HIS A 492 24.75 7.84 -12.57
CA HIS A 492 25.76 8.86 -12.80
C HIS A 492 25.10 10.22 -13.03
N ARG A 493 25.43 11.19 -12.15
CA ARG A 493 25.07 12.59 -12.33
C ARG A 493 25.79 13.08 -13.59
N GLY A 494 25.05 13.25 -14.68
CA GLY A 494 25.61 13.72 -15.94
C GLY A 494 26.22 15.11 -15.75
N GLY A 495 27.55 15.19 -15.85
CA GLY A 495 28.21 16.45 -16.19
C GLY A 495 27.85 16.81 -17.63
N ALA A 496 27.62 18.09 -17.88
CA ALA A 496 27.45 18.59 -19.24
C ALA A 496 28.77 18.47 -20.03
N PRO A 497 28.72 18.21 -21.35
CA PRO A 497 29.78 18.64 -22.25
C PRO A 497 29.77 20.18 -22.41
#